data_AF-A0A1V2MGM7-F1
#
_entry.id   AF-A0A1V2MGM7-F1
#
_cell.length_a   1.000
_cell.length_b   1.000
_cell.length_c   1.000
_cell.angle_alpha   90.00
_cell.angle_beta   90.00
_cell.angle_gamma   90.00
#
_symmetry.space_group_name_H-M   'P 1'
#
loop_
_entity.id
_entity.type
_entity.pdbx_description
1 polymer ?
#
loop_
_entity_poly.entity_id
_entity_poly.type
_entity_poly.pdbx_seq_one_letter_code
_entity_poly.pdbx_strand_id
1 'polypeptide(L)'
;MSIEIHVSSIVADGREFTSINQAIAEAKEGDIIVVHEGVYRETVEVTKSNLTIMAYEDDYVLVTGNDIVETGKCIDNIYVSEVAKSYDQTEIPYSQVFMNGKYQTMARFPKLTIE
;
A
#
# COMPACT_ATOMS: atom_id res chain seq x y z
N MET A 1 17.64 -17.21 -20.14
CA MET A 1 17.71 -15.78 -19.79
C MET A 1 16.28 -15.38 -19.51
N SER A 2 15.90 -15.43 -18.24
CA SER A 2 14.50 -15.31 -17.82
C SER A 2 14.28 -13.89 -17.33
N ILE A 3 13.34 -13.19 -17.97
CA ILE A 3 12.78 -11.94 -17.47
C ILE A 3 11.41 -12.35 -16.94
N GLU A 4 11.27 -12.41 -15.62
CA GLU A 4 9.95 -12.41 -14.97
C GLU A 4 9.53 -10.94 -14.85
N ILE A 5 8.48 -10.56 -15.56
CA ILE A 5 7.78 -9.30 -15.30
C ILE A 5 6.48 -9.71 -14.58
N HIS A 6 6.42 -9.52 -13.26
CA HIS A 6 5.15 -9.47 -12.55
C HIS A 6 4.49 -8.15 -12.94
N VAL A 7 3.59 -8.16 -13.93
CA VAL A 7 2.81 -6.98 -14.31
C VAL A 7 1.41 -7.15 -13.71
N SER A 8 1.24 -6.58 -12.51
CA SER A 8 -0.06 -6.33 -11.89
C SER A 8 -0.79 -5.24 -12.68
N SER A 9 -1.52 -5.61 -13.73
CA SER A 9 -2.22 -4.63 -14.58
C SER A 9 -3.59 -4.26 -14.02
N ILE A 10 -4.12 -3.10 -14.39
CA ILE A 10 -5.51 -2.69 -14.12
C ILE A 10 -6.20 -2.57 -15.48
N VAL A 11 -7.35 -3.20 -15.66
CA VAL A 11 -8.08 -3.17 -16.94
C VAL A 11 -9.24 -2.18 -16.87
N ALA A 12 -9.23 -1.19 -17.77
CA ALA A 12 -10.41 -0.39 -18.11
C ALA A 12 -10.52 -0.28 -19.63
N ASP A 13 -11.67 -0.70 -20.19
CA ASP A 13 -11.93 -0.71 -21.64
C ASP A 13 -10.82 -1.44 -22.46
N GLY A 14 -10.31 -2.56 -21.92
CA GLY A 14 -9.26 -3.37 -22.55
C GLY A 14 -7.85 -2.78 -22.52
N ARG A 15 -7.62 -1.70 -21.77
CA ARG A 15 -6.30 -1.08 -21.58
C ARG A 15 -5.73 -1.41 -20.21
N GLU A 16 -4.43 -1.67 -20.16
CA GLU A 16 -3.68 -1.94 -18.92
C GLU A 16 -3.07 -0.67 -18.34
N PHE A 17 -3.25 -0.46 -17.04
CA PHE A 17 -2.64 0.64 -16.27
C PHE A 17 -1.79 0.12 -15.13
N THR A 18 -0.79 0.90 -14.73
CA THR A 18 0.10 0.59 -13.58
C THR A 18 -0.34 1.25 -12.28
N SER A 19 -1.36 2.12 -12.30
CA SER A 19 -1.94 2.72 -11.10
C SER A 19 -3.46 2.87 -11.21
N ILE A 20 -4.12 2.88 -10.05
CA ILE A 20 -5.58 3.00 -9.96
C ILE A 20 -6.00 4.40 -10.41
N ASN A 21 -5.24 5.45 -10.04
CA ASN A 21 -5.55 6.81 -10.48
C ASN A 21 -5.43 7.01 -12.00
N GLN A 22 -4.50 6.32 -12.68
CA GLN A 22 -4.43 6.37 -14.15
C GLN A 22 -5.67 5.74 -14.78
N ALA A 23 -6.12 4.59 -14.27
CA ALA A 23 -7.34 3.96 -14.73
C ALA A 23 -8.57 4.85 -14.50
N ILE A 24 -8.67 5.53 -13.34
CA ILE A 24 -9.76 6.48 -13.03
C ILE A 24 -9.76 7.67 -14.01
N ALA A 25 -8.59 8.22 -14.32
CA ALA A 25 -8.49 9.37 -15.23
C ALA A 25 -9.08 9.07 -16.61
N GLU A 26 -8.83 7.85 -17.10
CA GLU A 26 -9.24 7.33 -18.40
C GLU A 26 -10.65 6.72 -18.42
N ALA A 27 -11.19 6.36 -17.26
CA ALA A 27 -12.52 5.80 -17.12
C ALA A 27 -13.61 6.85 -17.36
N LYS A 28 -14.75 6.36 -17.85
CA LYS A 28 -16.00 7.10 -18.01
C LYS A 28 -16.94 6.79 -16.84
N GLU A 29 -17.95 7.65 -16.71
CA GLU A 29 -19.02 7.41 -15.75
C GLU A 29 -19.72 6.08 -16.05
N GLY A 30 -19.90 5.26 -15.01
CA GLY A 30 -20.50 3.92 -15.11
C GLY A 30 -19.51 2.79 -15.39
N ASP A 31 -18.23 3.08 -15.62
CA ASP A 31 -17.23 2.05 -15.92
C ASP A 31 -16.90 1.18 -14.69
N ILE A 32 -16.38 -0.02 -14.99
CA ILE A 32 -15.82 -0.93 -14.00
C ILE A 32 -14.30 -0.99 -14.23
N ILE A 33 -13.55 -0.63 -13.20
CA ILE A 33 -12.10 -0.79 -13.13
C ILE A 33 -11.82 -2.10 -12.39
N VAL A 34 -11.16 -3.02 -13.10
CA VAL A 34 -10.74 -4.31 -12.57
C VAL A 34 -9.26 -4.22 -12.22
N VAL A 35 -8.93 -4.47 -10.95
CA VAL A 35 -7.57 -4.39 -10.40
C VAL A 35 -7.04 -5.80 -10.20
N HIS A 36 -5.90 -6.13 -10.83
CA HIS A 36 -5.24 -7.42 -10.61
C HIS A 36 -4.37 -7.41 -9.36
N GLU A 37 -3.94 -8.61 -8.94
CA GLU A 37 -3.11 -8.83 -7.76
C GLU A 37 -1.95 -7.85 -7.63
N GLY A 38 -1.75 -7.27 -6.44
CA GLY A 38 -0.67 -6.31 -6.25
C GLY A 38 -0.78 -5.43 -5.01
N VAL A 39 0.30 -4.71 -4.74
CA VAL A 39 0.37 -3.70 -3.67
C VAL A 39 0.48 -2.31 -4.29
N TYR A 40 -0.59 -1.54 -4.17
CA TYR A 40 -0.71 -0.20 -4.73
C TYR A 40 -0.48 0.84 -3.62
N ARG A 41 0.68 1.52 -3.70
CA ARG A 41 1.08 2.57 -2.74
C ARG A 41 0.71 3.94 -3.27
N GLU A 42 -0.58 4.27 -3.21
CA GLU A 42 -1.11 5.52 -3.71
C GLU A 42 -2.32 6.01 -2.91
N THR A 43 -2.60 7.30 -3.00
CA THR A 43 -3.89 7.88 -2.55
C THR A 43 -4.86 7.82 -3.72
N VAL A 44 -5.91 7.00 -3.61
CA VAL A 44 -6.90 6.85 -4.69
C VAL A 44 -7.90 8.00 -4.65
N GLU A 45 -8.01 8.73 -5.76
CA GLU A 45 -8.93 9.86 -5.91
C GLU A 45 -10.08 9.52 -6.89
N VAL A 46 -11.25 9.20 -6.35
CA VAL A 46 -12.43 8.88 -7.17
C VAL A 46 -13.09 10.17 -7.67
N THR A 47 -12.72 10.59 -8.88
CA THR A 47 -13.17 11.85 -9.51
C THR A 47 -14.32 11.69 -10.50
N LYS A 48 -14.71 10.45 -10.82
CA LYS A 48 -15.80 10.12 -11.76
C LYS A 48 -17.03 9.62 -11.01
N SER A 49 -18.21 10.01 -11.47
CA SER A 49 -19.48 9.49 -10.95
C SER A 49 -19.69 8.02 -11.33
N ASN A 50 -20.41 7.27 -10.50
CA ASN A 50 -20.87 5.91 -10.77
C ASN A 50 -19.76 4.92 -11.22
N LEU A 51 -18.54 5.10 -10.72
CA LEU A 51 -17.42 4.21 -11.02
C LEU A 51 -17.40 3.01 -10.06
N THR A 52 -17.19 1.81 -10.58
CA THR A 52 -16.93 0.62 -9.76
C THR A 52 -15.45 0.26 -9.83
N ILE A 53 -14.81 0.04 -8.68
CA ILE A 53 -13.41 -0.42 -8.60
C ILE A 53 -13.43 -1.72 -7.81
N MET A 54 -12.89 -2.80 -8.37
CA MET A 54 -12.91 -4.12 -7.73
C MET A 54 -11.67 -4.95 -8.09
N ALA A 55 -11.32 -5.89 -7.20
CA ALA A 55 -10.31 -6.89 -7.51
C ALA A 55 -10.79 -7.86 -8.60
N TYR A 56 -9.86 -8.39 -9.38
CA TYR A 56 -10.13 -9.46 -10.34
C TYR A 56 -10.30 -10.80 -9.62
N GLU A 57 -11.47 -11.43 -9.73
CA GLU A 57 -11.76 -12.74 -9.13
C GLU A 57 -11.31 -12.84 -7.66
N ASP A 58 -10.34 -13.72 -7.37
CA ASP A 58 -9.80 -13.98 -6.03
C ASP A 58 -8.43 -13.28 -5.81
N ASP A 59 -8.04 -12.35 -6.68
CA ASP A 59 -6.77 -11.63 -6.58
C ASP A 59 -6.67 -10.84 -5.27
N TYR A 60 -5.51 -10.97 -4.62
CA TYR A 60 -5.20 -10.15 -3.46
C TYR A 60 -4.70 -8.76 -3.89
N VAL A 61 -5.57 -7.78 -3.73
CA VAL A 61 -5.27 -6.37 -3.99
C VAL A 61 -5.15 -5.62 -2.67
N LEU A 62 -3.98 -5.02 -2.45
CA LEU A 62 -3.72 -4.18 -1.28
C LEU A 62 -3.45 -2.73 -1.72
N VAL A 63 -4.40 -1.84 -1.43
CA VAL A 63 -4.16 -0.39 -1.49
C VAL A 63 -3.68 0.08 -0.13
N THR A 64 -2.54 0.76 -0.06
CA THR A 64 -1.92 1.08 1.22
C THR A 64 -1.17 2.40 1.20
N GLY A 65 -1.34 3.20 2.26
CA GLY A 65 -0.53 4.38 2.54
C GLY A 65 0.74 4.08 3.33
N ASN A 66 1.09 2.81 3.52
CA ASN A 66 2.28 2.44 4.28
C ASN A 66 3.54 2.65 3.43
N ASP A 67 4.54 3.29 4.02
CA ASP A 67 5.90 3.30 3.49
C ASP A 67 6.64 2.00 3.86
N ILE A 68 7.48 1.53 2.94
CA ILE A 68 8.38 0.39 3.22
C ILE A 68 9.60 0.92 3.94
N VAL A 69 9.91 0.32 5.10
CA VAL A 69 11.14 0.58 5.84
C VAL A 69 11.98 -0.69 5.79
N GLU A 70 13.16 -0.62 5.17
CA GLU A 70 14.09 -1.74 5.11
C GLU A 70 14.74 -2.00 6.47
N THR A 71 15.18 -3.23 6.70
CA THR A 71 15.87 -3.57 7.96
C THR A 71 17.20 -2.84 8.01
N GLY A 72 17.36 -1.99 9.02
CA GLY A 72 18.54 -1.16 9.19
C GLY A 72 19.61 -1.79 10.05
N LYS A 73 20.42 -0.95 10.68
CA LYS A 73 21.59 -1.37 11.47
C LYS A 73 21.15 -1.93 12.82
N CYS A 74 21.73 -3.06 13.22
CA CYS A 74 21.59 -3.58 14.58
C CYS A 74 22.58 -2.88 15.54
N ILE A 75 22.07 -2.39 16.67
CA ILE A 75 22.82 -1.80 17.78
C ILE A 75 22.24 -2.39 19.06
N ASP A 76 23.02 -3.18 19.80
CA ASP A 76 22.58 -3.82 21.06
C ASP A 76 21.19 -4.50 20.98
N ASN A 77 20.99 -5.33 19.97
CA ASN A 77 19.72 -6.04 19.67
C ASN A 77 18.54 -5.14 19.27
N ILE A 78 18.79 -3.87 18.94
CA ILE A 78 17.80 -2.95 18.39
C ILE A 78 18.16 -2.67 16.93
N TYR A 79 17.22 -2.91 16.02
CA TYR A 79 17.36 -2.51 14.62
C TYR A 79 16.89 -1.06 14.44
N VAL A 80 17.75 -0.24 13.86
CA VAL A 80 17.49 1.19 13.58
C VAL A 80 17.58 1.42 12.08
N SER A 81 16.50 1.93 11.50
CA SER A 81 16.38 2.24 10.08
C SER A 81 16.09 3.71 9.87
N GLU A 82 16.53 4.24 8.73
CA GLU A 82 16.04 5.53 8.24
C GLU A 82 14.61 5.35 7.72
N VAL A 83 13.75 6.33 8.01
CA VAL A 83 12.37 6.39 7.52
C VAL A 83 12.25 7.48 6.46
N ALA A 84 11.17 7.45 5.68
CA ALA A 84 10.92 8.48 4.68
C ALA A 84 10.82 9.87 5.31
N LYS A 85 11.28 10.91 4.59
CA LYS A 85 11.23 12.31 5.07
C LYS A 85 9.83 12.81 5.39
N SER A 86 8.80 12.16 4.83
CA SER A 86 7.40 12.39 5.20
C SER A 86 7.17 12.29 6.70
N TYR A 87 7.94 11.45 7.41
CA TYR A 87 7.86 11.28 8.86
C TYR A 87 8.56 12.40 9.66
N ASP A 88 9.45 13.18 9.06
CA ASP A 88 10.17 14.27 9.74
C ASP A 88 9.24 15.42 10.16
N GLN A 89 8.12 15.58 9.45
CA GLN A 89 7.18 16.70 9.60
C GLN A 89 5.93 16.32 10.39
N THR A 90 5.79 15.06 10.78
CA THR A 90 4.53 14.56 11.30
C THR A 90 4.60 14.34 12.80
N GLU A 91 4.02 15.26 13.58
CA GLU A 91 3.63 15.05 14.98
C GLU A 91 2.43 14.08 15.04
N ILE A 92 2.48 12.91 14.38
CA ILE A 92 1.33 11.99 14.45
C ILE A 92 1.34 11.37 15.85
N PRO A 93 0.31 11.61 16.68
CA PRO A 93 0.22 11.01 18.02
C PRO A 93 0.09 9.47 17.99
N TYR A 94 -0.05 8.88 16.80
CA TYR A 94 -0.23 7.44 16.59
C TYR A 94 0.61 6.98 15.40
N SER A 95 1.80 6.44 15.66
CA SER A 95 2.55 5.65 14.68
C SER A 95 2.20 4.18 14.84
N GLN A 96 2.11 3.46 13.72
CA GLN A 96 1.90 2.01 13.70
C GLN A 96 2.99 1.40 12.85
N VAL A 97 3.51 0.26 13.28
CA VAL A 97 4.51 -0.50 12.55
C VAL A 97 3.99 -1.90 12.33
N PHE A 98 4.15 -2.40 11.11
CA PHE A 98 3.82 -3.75 10.73
C PHE A 98 5.10 -4.45 10.26
N MET A 99 5.33 -5.68 10.72
CA MET A 99 6.42 -6.53 10.26
C MET A 99 5.84 -7.83 9.75
N ASN A 100 6.11 -8.16 8.48
CA ASN A 100 5.58 -9.36 7.81
C ASN A 100 4.06 -9.51 7.96
N GLY A 101 3.31 -8.41 7.75
CA GLY A 101 1.85 -8.36 7.86
C GLY A 101 1.31 -8.37 9.30
N LYS A 102 2.16 -8.38 10.33
CA LYS A 102 1.73 -8.38 11.74
C LYS A 102 1.99 -7.03 12.41
N TYR A 103 0.98 -6.49 13.06
CA TYR A 103 1.09 -5.29 13.90
C TYR A 103 2.14 -5.50 15.00
N GLN A 104 2.97 -4.48 15.23
CA GLN A 104 3.99 -4.47 16.27
C GLN A 104 3.58 -3.55 17.43
N THR A 105 3.90 -3.98 18.64
CA THR A 105 3.57 -3.20 19.84
C THR A 105 4.51 -2.01 19.98
N MET A 106 3.96 -0.79 20.01
CA MET A 106 4.72 0.41 20.36
C MET A 106 5.34 0.26 21.76
N ALA A 107 6.64 0.57 21.87
CA ALA A 107 7.33 0.61 23.14
C ALA A 107 6.64 1.64 24.06
N ARG A 108 6.29 1.22 25.27
CA ARG A 108 5.59 2.05 26.26
C ARG A 108 5.99 1.66 27.68
N PHE A 109 5.88 2.61 28.61
CA PHE A 109 5.97 2.37 30.05
C PHE A 109 4.59 2.54 30.69
N PRO A 110 4.16 1.68 31.63
CA PRO A 110 4.79 0.42 32.03
C PRO A 110 4.65 -0.66 30.94
N LYS A 111 5.39 -1.78 31.09
CA LYS A 111 5.26 -2.95 30.22
C LYS A 111 3.88 -3.58 30.42
N LEU A 112 2.94 -3.22 29.55
CA LEU A 112 1.61 -3.83 29.50
C LEU A 112 1.64 -4.99 28.50
N THR A 113 1.67 -6.22 29.01
CA THR A 113 1.30 -7.43 28.26
C THR A 113 -0.22 -7.40 28.09
N ILE A 114 -0.70 -7.28 26.84
CA ILE A 114 -2.12 -7.48 26.54
C ILE A 114 -2.27 -9.00 26.38
N GLU A 115 -3.02 -9.64 27.27
CA GLU A 115 -3.42 -11.06 27.16
C GLU A 115 -4.46 -11.25 26.04
#